data_AF-A0AAJ1KLU9-F1
#
_entry.id   AF-A0AAJ1KLU9-F1
#
_cell.length_a   1.000
_cell.length_b   1.000
_cell.length_c   1.000
_cell.angle_alpha   90.00
_cell.angle_beta   90.00
_cell.angle_gamma   90.00
#
_symmetry.space_group_name_H-M   'P 1'
#
loop_
_entity.id
_entity.type
_entity.pdbx_description
1 polymer ?
#
loop_
_entity_poly.entity_id
_entity_poly.type
_entity_poly.pdbx_seq_one_letter_code
_entity_poly.pdbx_strand_id
1 'polypeptide(L)'
;MHPGPLAGAGVVFDMIPRIDFVATGAVNDALAAIGRTEDLRFSPDNRLLAVAGYGRRRCLMLRIDIEPTAGAARIVIRDFVELRSDSMGEVHGLDFIDNRTFVVANRDGLVAVFALPQGDPAGQGHEISPLRVIKGSRFCRLRTPGSVAVRRESHGRLSLLVCNNYTHRVTRHVIHGRWGYRALWNQVLLEQGLDIPDGIALSHDGRWVAVSSHGTNDVKIYDMSAPLWR
;
A
#
# COMPACT_ATOMS: atom_id res chain seq x y z
N MET A 1 56.63 -6.38 24.63
CA MET A 1 55.87 -7.09 23.58
C MET A 1 54.49 -6.44 23.52
N HIS A 2 54.32 -5.46 22.63
CA HIS A 2 53.05 -4.73 22.47
C HIS A 2 52.14 -5.47 21.49
N PRO A 3 50.85 -5.67 21.77
CA PRO A 3 49.90 -6.12 20.76
C PRO A 3 49.54 -4.92 19.86
N GLY A 4 49.69 -5.08 18.55
CA GLY A 4 49.25 -4.10 17.55
C GLY A 4 47.72 -4.04 17.46
N PRO A 5 47.13 -2.93 17.00
CA PRO A 5 45.70 -2.83 16.80
C PRO A 5 45.29 -3.60 15.53
N LEU A 6 44.23 -4.41 15.65
CA LEU A 6 43.52 -4.98 14.52
C LEU A 6 42.83 -3.84 13.77
N ALA A 7 43.27 -3.61 12.53
CA ALA A 7 42.59 -2.72 11.60
C ALA A 7 41.18 -3.26 11.36
N GLY A 8 40.17 -2.55 11.87
CA GLY A 8 38.78 -2.80 11.54
C GLY A 8 38.56 -2.56 10.06
N ALA A 9 38.14 -3.60 9.34
CA ALA A 9 37.59 -3.46 8.00
C ALA A 9 36.37 -2.54 8.09
N GLY A 10 36.51 -1.29 7.64
CA GLY A 10 35.40 -0.39 7.48
C GLY A 10 34.40 -1.03 6.53
N VAL A 11 33.22 -1.35 7.04
CA VAL A 11 32.08 -1.69 6.18
C VAL A 11 31.72 -0.41 5.43
N VAL A 12 32.10 -0.37 4.15
CA VAL A 12 31.60 0.65 3.23
C VAL A 12 30.13 0.30 3.03
N PHE A 13 29.23 1.04 3.68
CA PHE A 13 27.83 1.02 3.29
C PHE A 13 27.80 1.53 1.85
N ASP A 14 27.51 0.63 0.92
CA ASP A 14 27.22 1.02 -0.45
C ASP A 14 26.05 2.00 -0.36
N MET A 15 26.31 3.29 -0.61
CA MET A 15 25.28 4.30 -0.51
C MET A 15 24.19 3.89 -1.50
N ILE A 16 22.98 3.63 -1.01
CA ILE A 16 21.83 3.35 -1.86
C ILE A 16 21.79 4.49 -2.89
N PRO A 17 22.00 4.21 -4.19
CA PRO A 17 22.12 5.27 -5.17
C PRO A 17 20.80 6.04 -5.18
N ARG A 18 20.90 7.35 -4.94
CA ARG A 18 19.76 8.24 -5.02
C ARG A 18 19.22 8.20 -6.44
N ILE A 19 17.95 7.83 -6.58
CA ILE A 19 17.24 7.90 -7.86
C ILE A 19 16.59 9.29 -7.93
N ASP A 20 17.10 10.12 -8.82
CA ASP A 20 16.48 11.42 -9.09
C ASP A 20 15.24 11.26 -9.98
N PHE A 21 14.28 12.16 -9.79
CA PHE A 21 13.11 12.28 -10.64
C PHE A 21 12.95 13.69 -11.18
N VAL A 22 12.26 13.81 -12.32
CA VAL A 22 11.85 15.09 -12.89
C VAL A 22 10.34 15.14 -12.91
N ALA A 23 9.79 16.27 -12.48
CA ALA A 23 8.36 16.52 -12.39
C ALA A 23 8.04 17.90 -12.96
N THR A 24 6.83 18.06 -13.51
CA THR A 24 6.31 19.38 -13.89
C THR A 24 6.07 20.24 -12.64
N GLY A 25 5.98 21.57 -12.81
CA GLY A 25 5.66 22.48 -11.70
C GLY A 25 4.35 22.10 -11.00
N ALA A 26 3.31 21.78 -11.77
CA ALA A 26 2.02 21.35 -11.24
C ALA A 26 2.11 20.07 -10.40
N VAL A 27 2.93 19.09 -10.81
CA VAL A 27 3.18 17.88 -10.00
C VAL A 27 3.90 18.23 -8.70
N ASN A 28 4.91 19.09 -8.73
CA ASN A 28 5.61 19.53 -7.51
C ASN A 28 4.66 20.26 -6.55
N ASP A 29 3.78 21.12 -7.06
CA ASP A 29 2.77 21.80 -6.27
C ASP A 29 1.78 20.81 -5.63
N ALA A 30 1.35 19.79 -6.37
CA ALA A 30 0.47 18.74 -5.86
C ALA A 30 1.14 17.90 -4.76
N LEU A 31 2.41 17.52 -4.96
CA LEU A 31 3.22 16.83 -3.97
C LEU A 31 3.42 17.67 -2.71
N ALA A 32 3.68 18.97 -2.85
CA ALA A 32 3.79 19.88 -1.72
C ALA A 32 2.46 20.06 -0.98
N ALA A 33 1.33 20.03 -1.70
CA ALA A 33 0.01 20.22 -1.14
C ALA A 33 -0.55 18.96 -0.44
N ILE A 34 -0.11 17.75 -0.81
CA ILE A 34 -0.74 16.48 -0.39
C ILE A 34 -0.84 16.32 1.14
N GLY A 35 0.08 16.94 1.89
CA GLY A 35 0.12 16.89 3.36
C GLY A 35 0.88 15.66 3.87
N ARG A 36 0.61 15.25 5.11
CA ARG A 36 1.20 14.05 5.71
C ARG A 36 0.80 12.82 4.88
N THR A 37 1.80 12.08 4.38
CA THR A 37 1.64 10.84 3.60
C THR A 37 1.86 9.62 4.48
N GLU A 38 1.11 8.54 4.27
CA GLU A 38 1.25 7.29 5.05
C GLU A 38 1.78 6.10 4.23
N ASP A 39 1.35 5.97 2.98
CA ASP A 39 1.64 4.80 2.15
C ASP A 39 1.79 5.19 0.67
N LEU A 40 2.50 4.36 -0.08
CA LEU A 40 2.72 4.53 -1.52
C LEU A 40 2.81 3.19 -2.23
N ARG A 41 2.21 3.08 -3.42
CA ARG A 41 2.27 1.86 -4.24
C ARG A 41 2.35 2.16 -5.73
N PHE A 42 3.19 1.40 -6.42
CA PHE A 42 3.16 1.36 -7.87
C PHE A 42 1.96 0.54 -8.37
N SER A 43 1.38 0.96 -9.49
CA SER A 43 0.49 0.08 -10.25
C SER A 43 1.27 -1.14 -10.78
N PRO A 44 0.60 -2.27 -11.08
CA PRO A 44 1.28 -3.47 -11.55
C PRO A 44 2.11 -3.29 -12.83
N ASP A 45 1.76 -2.34 -13.70
CA ASP A 45 2.52 -1.98 -14.90
C ASP A 45 3.59 -0.90 -14.67
N ASN A 46 3.79 -0.45 -13.43
CA ASN A 46 4.71 0.62 -13.04
C ASN A 46 4.50 1.94 -13.80
N ARG A 47 3.26 2.26 -14.17
CA ARG A 47 2.90 3.52 -14.84
C ARG A 47 2.20 4.52 -13.93
N LEU A 48 1.73 4.08 -12.77
CA LEU A 48 1.17 4.93 -11.75
C LEU A 48 1.89 4.72 -10.43
N LEU A 49 2.04 5.80 -9.66
CA LEU A 49 2.40 5.76 -8.24
C LEU A 49 1.25 6.40 -7.44
N ALA A 50 0.56 5.59 -6.65
CA ALA A 50 -0.45 6.04 -5.71
C ALA A 50 0.23 6.51 -4.42
N VAL A 51 -0.22 7.63 -3.87
CA VAL A 51 0.24 8.17 -2.59
C VAL A 51 -0.97 8.45 -1.70
N ALA A 52 -0.98 7.87 -0.50
CA ALA A 52 -2.01 8.07 0.52
C ALA A 52 -1.73 9.36 1.30
N GLY A 53 -2.56 10.39 1.09
CA GLY A 53 -2.47 11.68 1.79
C GLY A 53 -3.40 11.77 3.00
N TYR A 54 -2.99 11.20 4.14
CA TYR A 54 -3.76 11.18 5.39
C TYR A 54 -4.21 12.58 5.81
N GLY A 55 -3.29 13.56 5.85
CA GLY A 55 -3.58 14.90 6.36
C GLY A 55 -4.65 15.67 5.57
N ARG A 56 -4.97 15.21 4.36
CA ARG A 56 -5.95 15.85 3.45
C ARG A 56 -7.03 14.89 2.97
N ARG A 57 -7.09 13.66 3.51
CA ARG A 57 -8.11 12.64 3.21
C ARG A 57 -8.30 12.37 1.71
N ARG A 58 -7.18 12.24 1.00
CA ARG A 58 -7.13 12.09 -0.46
C ARG A 58 -6.04 11.12 -0.89
N CYS A 59 -6.16 10.59 -2.11
CA CYS A 59 -5.07 9.89 -2.77
C CYS A 59 -4.55 10.74 -3.94
N LEU A 60 -3.25 10.74 -4.16
CA LEU A 60 -2.64 11.30 -5.37
C LEU A 60 -2.18 10.15 -6.25
N MET A 61 -2.63 10.13 -7.51
CA MET A 61 -2.21 9.16 -8.52
C MET A 61 -1.24 9.85 -9.47
N LEU A 62 0.04 9.57 -9.35
CA LEU A 62 1.10 10.16 -10.16
C LEU A 62 1.33 9.28 -11.40
N ARG A 63 1.36 9.88 -12.59
CA ARG A 63 1.73 9.19 -13.83
C ARG A 63 3.24 9.22 -13.99
N ILE A 64 3.85 8.03 -13.99
CA ILE A 64 5.30 7.86 -14.01
C ILE A 64 5.74 7.20 -15.31
N ASP A 65 6.89 7.63 -15.80
CA ASP A 65 7.69 6.93 -16.79
C ASP A 65 9.07 6.65 -16.21
N ILE A 66 9.57 5.45 -16.47
CA ILE A 66 10.91 5.03 -16.08
C ILE A 66 11.74 4.96 -17.36
N GLU A 67 12.55 6.00 -17.59
CA GLU A 67 13.38 6.13 -18.78
C GLU A 67 14.75 5.47 -18.51
N PRO A 68 15.14 4.44 -19.29
CA PRO A 68 16.46 3.85 -19.15
C PRO A 68 17.52 4.85 -19.62
N THR A 69 18.54 5.11 -18.79
CA THR A 69 19.73 5.88 -19.20
C THR A 69 20.99 5.03 -18.98
N ALA A 70 22.10 5.43 -19.61
CA ALA A 70 23.35 4.67 -19.61
C ALA A 70 24.00 4.46 -18.22
N GLY A 71 23.51 5.12 -17.16
CA GLY A 71 24.04 5.00 -15.80
C GLY A 71 23.02 4.74 -14.69
N ALA A 72 21.80 5.29 -14.78
CA ALA A 72 20.72 5.05 -13.83
C ALA A 72 19.34 5.26 -14.47
N ALA A 73 18.31 4.57 -14.00
CA ALA A 73 16.95 4.85 -14.46
C ALA A 73 16.57 6.30 -14.08
N ARG A 74 16.06 7.06 -15.03
CA ARG A 74 15.49 8.39 -14.78
C ARG A 74 13.99 8.25 -14.59
N ILE A 75 13.47 8.72 -13.45
CA ILE A 75 12.04 8.75 -13.21
C ILE A 75 11.48 10.09 -13.72
N VAL A 76 10.44 10.04 -14.54
CA VAL A 76 9.72 11.24 -15.00
C VAL A 76 8.29 11.15 -14.52
N ILE A 77 7.86 12.10 -13.69
CA ILE A 77 6.47 12.23 -13.26
C ILE A 77 5.80 13.25 -14.17
N ARG A 78 4.99 12.76 -15.12
CA ARG A 78 4.42 13.62 -16.17
C ARG A 78 3.25 14.43 -15.66
N ASP A 79 2.43 13.82 -14.81
CA ASP A 79 1.12 14.33 -14.48
C ASP A 79 0.57 13.65 -13.21
N PHE A 80 -0.56 14.13 -12.71
CA PHE A 80 -1.24 13.57 -11.55
C PHE A 80 -2.76 13.68 -11.66
N VAL A 81 -3.43 12.83 -10.88
CA VAL A 81 -4.86 12.94 -10.59
C VAL A 81 -5.03 12.92 -9.09
N GLU A 82 -5.75 13.90 -8.55
CA GLU A 82 -6.14 13.88 -7.15
C GLU A 82 -7.51 13.22 -6.98
N LEU A 83 -7.61 12.26 -6.05
CA LEU A 83 -8.84 11.50 -5.80
C LEU A 83 -9.34 11.75 -4.40
N ARG A 84 -10.64 12.03 -4.28
CA ARG A 84 -11.37 12.26 -3.03
C ARG A 84 -12.60 11.37 -2.97
N SER A 85 -12.96 10.98 -1.75
CA SER A 85 -14.16 10.20 -1.49
C SER A 85 -14.53 10.31 -0.01
N ASP A 86 -15.82 10.36 0.30
CA ASP A 86 -16.33 10.16 1.67
C ASP A 86 -15.86 8.82 2.29
N SER A 87 -15.52 7.84 1.45
CA SER A 87 -14.99 6.54 1.88
C SER A 87 -13.45 6.47 1.93
N MET A 88 -12.74 7.58 1.71
CA MET A 88 -11.27 7.65 1.84
C MET A 88 -10.81 8.12 3.21
N GLY A 89 -11.58 8.97 3.91
CA GLY A 89 -11.43 9.22 5.34
C GLY A 89 -9.98 9.45 5.81
N GLU A 90 -9.64 8.91 6.97
CA GLU A 90 -8.27 8.76 7.47
C GLU A 90 -7.46 7.71 6.67
N VAL A 91 -7.25 7.96 5.37
CA VAL A 91 -6.51 7.07 4.47
C VAL A 91 -5.11 6.80 5.01
N HIS A 92 -4.77 5.51 5.11
CA HIS A 92 -3.54 5.09 5.78
C HIS A 92 -2.75 4.06 4.98
N GLY A 93 -3.45 3.18 4.26
CA GLY A 93 -2.79 2.25 3.35
C GLY A 93 -3.59 2.01 2.08
N LEU A 94 -2.90 1.62 1.03
CA LEU A 94 -3.53 1.34 -0.26
C LEU A 94 -2.77 0.24 -1.00
N ASP A 95 -3.45 -0.39 -1.95
CA ASP A 95 -2.79 -1.31 -2.89
C ASP A 95 -3.58 -1.42 -4.20
N PHE A 96 -2.90 -1.78 -5.28
CA PHE A 96 -3.54 -1.96 -6.56
C PHE A 96 -4.10 -3.38 -6.70
N ILE A 97 -5.35 -3.47 -7.16
CA ILE A 97 -5.90 -4.73 -7.65
C ILE A 97 -5.40 -4.98 -9.07
N ASP A 98 -5.50 -3.97 -9.93
CA ASP A 98 -5.00 -3.93 -11.31
C ASP A 98 -4.59 -2.49 -11.66
N ASN A 99 -4.23 -2.20 -12.92
CA ASN A 99 -3.74 -0.87 -13.30
C ASN A 99 -4.79 0.26 -13.21
N ARG A 100 -6.06 -0.08 -12.96
CA ARG A 100 -7.18 0.88 -12.92
C ARG A 100 -8.04 0.77 -11.67
N THR A 101 -7.83 -0.26 -10.86
CA THR A 101 -8.61 -0.53 -9.65
C THR A 101 -7.68 -0.66 -8.47
N PHE A 102 -8.00 0.03 -7.38
CA PHE A 102 -7.21 0.03 -6.17
C PHE A 102 -8.10 -0.10 -4.94
N VAL A 103 -7.50 -0.52 -3.84
CA VAL A 103 -8.12 -0.61 -2.53
C VAL A 103 -7.48 0.40 -1.60
N VAL A 104 -8.29 1.01 -0.73
CA VAL A 104 -7.87 1.88 0.34
C VAL A 104 -8.29 1.26 1.67
N ALA A 105 -7.35 1.19 2.61
CA ALA A 105 -7.60 1.01 4.03
C ALA A 105 -7.52 2.38 4.73
N ASN A 106 -8.53 2.70 5.54
CA ASN A 106 -8.53 3.91 6.34
C ASN A 106 -8.85 3.62 7.81
N ARG A 107 -8.32 4.45 8.70
CA ARG A 107 -8.44 4.27 10.14
C ARG A 107 -9.84 4.58 10.68
N ASP A 108 -10.72 5.17 9.88
CA ASP A 108 -12.16 5.31 10.16
C ASP A 108 -12.91 3.95 10.19
N GLY A 109 -12.23 2.84 9.88
CA GLY A 109 -12.79 1.49 9.98
C GLY A 109 -13.32 0.94 8.66
N LEU A 110 -12.88 1.51 7.53
CA LEU A 110 -13.31 1.09 6.21
C LEU A 110 -12.15 0.51 5.40
N VAL A 111 -12.50 -0.46 4.56
CA VAL A 111 -11.72 -0.83 3.38
C VAL A 111 -12.61 -0.60 2.17
N ALA A 112 -12.16 0.20 1.23
CA ALA A 112 -12.95 0.59 0.05
C ALA A 112 -12.21 0.29 -1.25
N VAL A 113 -12.92 -0.26 -2.23
CA VAL A 113 -12.42 -0.54 -3.57
C VAL A 113 -12.90 0.56 -4.51
N PHE A 114 -11.98 1.12 -5.29
CA PHE A 114 -12.23 2.22 -6.21
C PHE A 114 -11.74 1.87 -7.62
N ALA A 115 -12.40 2.44 -8.62
CA ALA A 115 -11.84 2.54 -9.96
C ALA A 115 -11.31 3.96 -10.19
N LEU A 116 -10.22 4.06 -10.95
CA LEU A 116 -9.76 5.33 -11.48
C LEU A 116 -10.80 5.88 -12.49
N PRO A 117 -10.98 7.21 -12.56
CA PRO A 117 -11.80 7.85 -13.57
C PRO A 117 -11.46 7.38 -15.00
N GLN A 118 -12.44 7.45 -15.91
CA GLN A 118 -12.18 7.30 -17.35
C GLN A 118 -11.79 8.66 -17.93
N GLY A 119 -10.95 8.66 -18.98
CA GLY A 119 -10.41 9.87 -19.59
C GLY A 119 -9.05 10.29 -19.01
N ASP A 120 -8.52 11.42 -19.50
CA ASP A 120 -7.26 12.02 -19.03
C ASP A 120 -7.58 13.19 -18.09
N PRO A 121 -7.55 12.99 -16.76
CA PRO A 121 -8.01 13.97 -15.79
C PRO A 121 -6.87 14.85 -15.27
N ALA A 122 -5.89 15.13 -16.14
CA ALA A 122 -4.62 15.78 -15.82
C ALA A 122 -4.81 17.03 -14.95
N GLY A 123 -4.19 17.04 -13.77
CA GLY A 123 -4.16 18.19 -12.87
C GLY A 123 -5.47 18.53 -12.16
N GLN A 124 -6.50 17.68 -12.22
CA GLN A 124 -7.79 17.92 -11.55
C GLN A 124 -8.02 17.03 -10.33
N GLY A 125 -8.81 17.56 -9.38
CA GLY A 125 -9.37 16.80 -8.26
C GLY A 125 -10.69 16.15 -8.65
N HIS A 126 -10.80 14.85 -8.44
CA HIS A 126 -11.98 14.05 -8.74
C HIS A 126 -12.59 13.48 -7.48
N GLU A 127 -13.89 13.74 -7.30
CA GLU A 127 -14.70 13.00 -6.35
C GLU A 127 -15.08 11.65 -6.97
N ILE A 128 -14.75 10.55 -6.29
CA ILE A 128 -15.03 9.19 -6.76
C ILE A 128 -15.87 8.41 -5.76
N SER A 129 -16.75 7.56 -6.30
CA SER A 129 -17.55 6.63 -5.51
C SER A 129 -16.89 5.27 -5.41
N PRO A 130 -16.94 4.59 -4.26
CA PRO A 130 -16.41 3.24 -4.12
C PRO A 130 -17.24 2.25 -4.91
N LEU A 131 -16.58 1.33 -5.62
CA LEU A 131 -17.20 0.14 -6.20
C LEU A 131 -17.70 -0.81 -5.11
N ARG A 132 -17.00 -0.82 -3.97
CA ARG A 132 -17.36 -1.59 -2.78
C ARG A 132 -16.80 -0.94 -1.53
N VAL A 133 -17.57 -0.99 -0.45
CA VAL A 133 -17.08 -0.70 0.90
C VAL A 133 -17.24 -1.93 1.77
N ILE A 134 -16.19 -2.27 2.51
CA ILE A 134 -16.16 -3.29 3.56
C ILE A 134 -16.04 -2.54 4.88
N LYS A 135 -16.98 -2.79 5.80
CA LYS A 135 -17.02 -2.17 7.12
C LYS A 135 -16.93 -3.24 8.20
N GLY A 136 -16.38 -2.88 9.35
CA GLY A 136 -16.45 -3.71 10.55
C GLY A 136 -17.89 -4.02 10.95
N SER A 137 -18.15 -5.25 11.40
CA SER A 137 -19.42 -5.67 11.96
C SER A 137 -19.23 -6.90 12.84
N ARG A 138 -20.29 -7.40 13.49
CA ARG A 138 -20.22 -8.67 14.24
C ARG A 138 -19.73 -9.85 13.39
N PHE A 139 -19.94 -9.80 12.07
CA PHE A 139 -19.52 -10.83 11.12
C PHE A 139 -18.30 -10.42 10.28
N CYS A 140 -17.78 -9.20 10.45
CA CYS A 140 -16.65 -8.66 9.70
C CYS A 140 -15.61 -8.11 10.66
N ARG A 141 -14.49 -8.83 10.79
CA ARG A 141 -13.41 -8.54 11.73
C ARG A 141 -12.48 -7.43 11.23
N LEU A 142 -13.05 -6.28 10.91
CA LEU A 142 -12.34 -5.09 10.44
C LEU A 142 -12.42 -4.01 11.51
N ARG A 143 -11.28 -3.50 11.97
CA ARG A 143 -11.22 -2.40 12.93
C ARG A 143 -9.94 -1.60 12.74
N THR A 144 -10.09 -0.28 12.63
CA THR A 144 -8.99 0.67 12.40
C THR A 144 -7.92 0.19 11.40
N PRO A 145 -8.30 -0.11 10.14
CA PRO A 145 -7.37 -0.51 9.08
C PRO A 145 -6.23 0.51 8.89
N GLY A 146 -4.99 0.03 8.97
CA GLY A 146 -3.78 0.83 8.77
C GLY A 146 -3.07 0.58 7.45
N SER A 147 -3.11 -0.66 6.97
CA SER A 147 -2.46 -1.07 5.72
C SER A 147 -3.21 -2.22 5.09
N VAL A 148 -3.07 -2.36 3.77
CA VAL A 148 -3.70 -3.42 2.99
C VAL A 148 -2.74 -3.93 1.92
N ALA A 149 -2.73 -5.24 1.70
CA ALA A 149 -2.10 -5.87 0.55
C ALA A 149 -3.12 -6.73 -0.22
N VAL A 150 -3.10 -6.64 -1.54
CA VAL A 150 -3.95 -7.41 -2.43
C VAL A 150 -3.20 -8.65 -2.91
N ARG A 151 -3.80 -9.82 -2.67
CA ARG A 151 -3.35 -11.09 -3.26
C ARG A 151 -4.38 -11.61 -4.25
N ARG A 152 -3.95 -11.89 -5.48
CA ARG A 152 -4.78 -12.57 -6.46
C ARG A 152 -4.96 -14.04 -6.08
N GLU A 153 -6.16 -14.55 -6.25
CA GLU A 153 -6.50 -15.96 -6.00
C GLU A 153 -7.09 -16.58 -7.26
N SER A 154 -7.28 -17.90 -7.24
CA SER A 154 -7.96 -18.61 -8.32
C SER A 154 -9.43 -18.19 -8.45
N HIS A 155 -9.96 -18.34 -9.67
CA HIS A 155 -11.39 -18.14 -9.98
C HIS A 155 -11.91 -16.71 -9.75
N GLY A 156 -11.08 -15.69 -10.02
CA GLY A 156 -11.51 -14.29 -9.92
C GLY A 156 -11.72 -13.77 -8.49
N ARG A 157 -11.24 -14.53 -7.50
CA ARG A 157 -11.20 -14.11 -6.10
C ARG A 157 -9.95 -13.28 -5.83
N LEU A 158 -10.07 -12.40 -4.85
CA LEU A 158 -8.97 -11.59 -4.33
C LEU A 158 -8.99 -11.71 -2.80
N SER A 159 -7.82 -11.80 -2.19
CA SER A 159 -7.66 -11.64 -0.75
C SER A 159 -7.13 -10.25 -0.46
N LEU A 160 -7.84 -9.51 0.38
CA LEU A 160 -7.33 -8.29 0.99
C LEU A 160 -6.76 -8.67 2.36
N LEU A 161 -5.45 -8.54 2.53
CA LEU A 161 -4.78 -8.74 3.81
C LEU A 161 -4.68 -7.39 4.48
N VAL A 162 -5.39 -7.21 5.59
CA VAL A 162 -5.58 -5.90 6.23
C VAL A 162 -4.94 -5.90 7.60
N CYS A 163 -4.01 -4.98 7.83
CA CYS A 163 -3.49 -4.67 9.15
C CYS A 163 -4.53 -3.88 9.94
N ASN A 164 -5.03 -4.47 11.02
CA ASN A 164 -5.98 -3.81 11.93
C ASN A 164 -5.18 -3.28 13.12
N ASN A 165 -4.63 -2.07 12.97
CA ASN A 165 -3.61 -1.49 13.87
C ASN A 165 -3.92 -1.75 15.35
N TYR A 166 -4.99 -1.13 15.85
CA TYR A 166 -5.34 -1.13 17.27
C TYR A 166 -6.09 -2.38 17.74
N THR A 167 -6.04 -3.46 16.94
CA THR A 167 -6.49 -4.79 17.37
C THR A 167 -5.41 -5.85 17.22
N HIS A 168 -4.18 -5.41 16.92
CA HIS A 168 -2.96 -6.21 16.94
C HIS A 168 -3.06 -7.47 16.08
N ARG A 169 -3.70 -7.37 14.90
CA ARG A 169 -3.94 -8.51 14.01
C ARG A 169 -3.97 -8.13 12.54
N VAL A 170 -3.66 -9.09 11.69
CA VAL A 170 -3.94 -9.05 10.25
C VAL A 170 -5.16 -9.92 9.96
N THR A 171 -6.12 -9.38 9.23
CA THR A 171 -7.29 -10.13 8.75
C THR A 171 -7.21 -10.36 7.25
N ARG A 172 -7.74 -11.49 6.79
CA ARG A 172 -7.95 -11.80 5.38
C ARG A 172 -9.41 -11.59 5.05
N HIS A 173 -9.71 -10.73 4.09
CA HIS A 173 -11.04 -10.52 3.54
C HIS A 173 -11.06 -11.02 2.10
N VAL A 174 -11.88 -12.03 1.80
CA VAL A 174 -11.97 -12.56 0.44
C VAL A 174 -13.14 -11.91 -0.29
N ILE A 175 -12.84 -11.33 -1.44
CA ILE A 175 -13.81 -10.67 -2.33
C ILE A 175 -13.82 -11.31 -3.72
N HIS A 176 -14.87 -11.10 -4.49
CA HIS A 176 -14.98 -11.61 -5.86
C HIS A 176 -15.07 -10.49 -6.89
N GLY A 177 -14.07 -10.39 -7.77
CA GLY A 177 -13.94 -9.25 -8.71
C GLY A 177 -15.12 -9.14 -9.68
N ARG A 178 -15.53 -10.25 -10.31
CA ARG A 178 -16.66 -10.27 -11.28
C ARG A 178 -18.02 -10.01 -10.65
N TRP A 179 -18.13 -10.02 -9.32
CA TRP A 179 -19.39 -9.80 -8.59
C TRP A 179 -19.38 -8.43 -7.90
N GLY A 180 -18.77 -7.43 -8.53
CA GLY A 180 -18.64 -6.07 -7.97
C GLY A 180 -17.91 -6.09 -6.64
N TYR A 181 -16.82 -6.87 -6.54
CA TYR A 181 -15.99 -6.99 -5.34
C TYR A 181 -16.76 -7.40 -4.08
N ARG A 182 -17.84 -8.18 -4.22
CA ARG A 182 -18.64 -8.66 -3.07
C ARG A 182 -17.75 -9.44 -2.10
N ALA A 183 -17.83 -9.09 -0.81
CA ALA A 183 -17.19 -9.84 0.26
C ALA A 183 -17.86 -11.20 0.42
N LEU A 184 -17.05 -12.26 0.42
CA LEU A 184 -17.48 -13.65 0.54
C LEU A 184 -17.34 -14.12 1.99
N TRP A 185 -16.17 -13.89 2.59
CA TRP A 185 -15.89 -14.23 3.98
C TRP A 185 -14.66 -13.47 4.48
N ASN A 186 -14.42 -13.49 5.79
CA ASN A 186 -13.22 -12.94 6.40
C ASN A 186 -12.76 -13.79 7.59
N GLN A 187 -11.47 -13.71 7.92
CA GLN A 187 -10.90 -14.38 9.08
C GLN A 187 -9.68 -13.64 9.62
N VAL A 188 -9.32 -13.92 10.88
CA VAL A 188 -7.99 -13.56 11.39
C VAL A 188 -6.97 -14.45 10.71
N LEU A 189 -5.95 -13.82 10.13
CA LEU A 189 -4.85 -14.48 9.43
C LEU A 189 -3.59 -14.55 10.30
N LEU A 190 -3.23 -13.45 10.95
CA LEU A 190 -2.06 -13.32 11.83
C LEU A 190 -2.47 -12.55 13.08
N GLU A 191 -2.01 -12.98 14.26
CA GLU A 191 -2.26 -12.30 15.54
C GLU A 191 -1.06 -12.46 16.47
N GLN A 192 -0.48 -13.67 16.52
CA GLN A 192 0.66 -13.95 17.39
C GLN A 192 1.86 -13.00 17.17
N GLY A 193 2.25 -12.34 18.28
CA GLY A 193 3.44 -11.49 18.36
C GLY A 193 3.32 -10.15 17.65
N LEU A 194 2.16 -9.82 17.08
CA LEU A 194 1.93 -8.50 16.48
C LEU A 194 1.55 -7.50 17.56
N ASP A 195 2.09 -6.28 17.45
CA ASP A 195 1.67 -5.13 18.21
C ASP A 195 1.63 -3.90 17.29
N ILE A 196 0.42 -3.39 17.03
CA ILE A 196 0.18 -2.31 16.06
C ILE A 196 0.82 -2.66 14.70
N PRO A 197 0.31 -3.70 13.99
CA PRO A 197 0.79 -3.99 12.64
C PRO A 197 0.47 -2.79 11.75
N ASP A 198 1.47 -2.16 11.16
CA ASP A 198 1.32 -0.84 10.52
C ASP A 198 1.53 -0.85 9.01
N GLY A 199 2.30 -1.82 8.50
CA GLY A 199 2.52 -2.05 7.08
C GLY A 199 2.47 -3.54 6.74
N ILE A 200 2.04 -3.86 5.53
CA ILE A 200 2.03 -5.23 5.01
C ILE A 200 2.50 -5.26 3.55
N ALA A 201 3.36 -6.21 3.22
CA ALA A 201 3.82 -6.45 1.87
C ALA A 201 3.78 -7.95 1.53
N LEU A 202 3.56 -8.24 0.25
CA LEU A 202 3.60 -9.58 -0.33
C LEU A 202 4.83 -9.71 -1.21
N SER A 203 5.47 -10.87 -1.20
CA SER A 203 6.41 -11.23 -2.26
C SER A 203 5.69 -11.33 -3.62
N HIS A 204 6.44 -11.22 -4.72
CA HIS A 204 5.87 -11.27 -6.07
C HIS A 204 5.06 -12.53 -6.36
N ASP A 205 5.52 -13.68 -5.86
CA ASP A 205 4.83 -14.97 -5.97
C ASP A 205 3.70 -15.17 -4.94
N GLY A 206 3.50 -14.20 -4.05
CA GLY A 206 2.50 -14.25 -2.97
C GLY A 206 2.78 -15.29 -1.88
N ARG A 207 3.97 -15.91 -1.90
CA ARG A 207 4.36 -16.94 -0.92
C ARG A 207 4.72 -16.32 0.43
N TRP A 208 5.34 -15.16 0.46
CA TRP A 208 5.79 -14.52 1.69
C TRP A 208 4.97 -13.28 1.99
N VAL A 209 4.63 -13.11 3.26
CA VAL A 209 4.05 -11.88 3.80
C VAL A 209 5.05 -11.29 4.79
N ALA A 210 5.38 -10.01 4.62
CA ALA A 210 6.11 -9.22 5.60
C ALA A 210 5.14 -8.24 6.27
N VAL A 211 5.14 -8.20 7.60
CA VAL A 211 4.33 -7.26 8.39
C VAL A 211 5.25 -6.46 9.29
N SER A 212 5.26 -5.14 9.16
CA SER A 212 5.90 -4.27 10.14
C SER A 212 5.02 -4.16 11.38
N SER A 213 5.61 -4.37 12.55
CA SER A 213 4.91 -4.35 13.83
C SER A 213 5.49 -3.23 14.68
N HIS A 214 4.78 -2.11 14.71
CA HIS A 214 5.29 -0.86 15.28
C HIS A 214 5.59 -1.02 16.78
N GLY A 215 4.67 -1.59 17.56
CA GLY A 215 4.87 -1.74 19.01
C GLY A 215 6.03 -2.65 19.39
N THR A 216 6.38 -3.62 18.54
CA THR A 216 7.50 -4.55 18.78
C THR A 216 8.81 -4.14 18.11
N ASN A 217 8.83 -3.06 17.31
CA ASN A 217 10.01 -2.59 16.57
C ASN A 217 10.68 -3.67 15.69
N ASP A 218 9.88 -4.53 15.06
CA ASP A 218 10.37 -5.60 14.19
C ASP A 218 9.51 -5.76 12.92
N VAL A 219 10.03 -6.56 11.98
CA VAL A 219 9.30 -7.04 10.81
C VAL A 219 9.15 -8.54 10.93
N LYS A 220 7.92 -9.03 10.85
CA LYS A 220 7.61 -10.45 10.89
C LYS A 220 7.37 -10.96 9.48
N ILE A 221 8.06 -12.05 9.12
CA ILE A 221 7.97 -12.68 7.80
C ILE A 221 7.27 -14.04 7.96
N TYR A 222 6.24 -14.27 7.16
CA TYR A 222 5.38 -15.45 7.24
C TYR A 222 5.34 -16.18 5.90
N ASP A 223 5.47 -17.51 5.91
CA ASP A 223 5.27 -18.36 4.73
C ASP A 223 3.78 -18.71 4.59
N MET A 224 3.16 -18.22 3.52
CA MET A 224 1.75 -18.43 3.18
C MET A 224 1.47 -19.78 2.53
N SER A 225 2.49 -20.60 2.26
CA SER A 225 2.33 -21.95 1.69
C SER A 225 1.82 -22.98 2.69
N ALA A 226 1.93 -22.68 3.99
CA ALA A 226 1.38 -23.49 5.08
C ALA A 226 0.23 -22.75 5.78
N PRO A 227 -0.65 -23.48 6.51
CA PRO A 227 -1.58 -22.84 7.43
C PRO A 227 -0.80 -21.99 8.43
N LEU A 228 -1.07 -20.69 8.43
CA LEU A 228 -0.55 -19.79 9.44
C LEU A 228 -1.27 -20.07 10.75
N TRP A 229 -0.52 -20.47 11.77
CA TRP A 229 -1.04 -20.62 13.13
C TRP A 229 -1.34 -19.23 13.69
N ARG A 230 -2.47 -19.09 14.39
CA ARG A 230 -2.98 -17.81 14.89
C ARG A 230 -2.28 -17.38 16.17
#